data_AF-A0A6G2VE22-F1
#
_entry.id   AF-A0A6G2VE22-F1
#
_cell.length_a   1.000
_cell.length_b   1.000
_cell.length_c   1.000
_cell.angle_alpha   90.00
_cell.angle_beta   90.00
_cell.angle_gamma   90.00
#
_symmetry.space_group_name_H-M   'P 1'
#
loop_
_entity.id
_entity.type
_entity.pdbx_description
1 polymer ?
#
loop_
_entity_poly.entity_id
_entity_poly.type
_entity_poly.pdbx_seq_one_letter_code
_entity_poly.pdbx_strand_id
1 'polypeptide(L)' 'PVGSVTVLRPSGAEGTADVQLRTADGTWQTVGALHGAYTAIDTAGRTADAVRLAWRAGRAAPQVAEVVVGK' A
#
# COMPACT_ATOMS: atom_id res chain seq x y z
N PRO A 1 14.44 -3.29 -6.85
CA PRO A 1 13.19 -3.22 -7.64
C PRO A 1 12.03 -3.79 -6.82
N VAL A 2 10.91 -3.08 -6.81
CA VAL A 2 9.64 -3.57 -6.26
C VAL A 2 8.77 -3.92 -7.46
N GLY A 3 8.44 -5.20 -7.61
CA GLY A 3 7.56 -5.71 -8.66
C GLY A 3 6.09 -5.62 -8.29
N SER A 4 5.77 -5.82 -7.01
CA SER A 4 4.41 -5.68 -6.51
C SER A 4 4.34 -5.29 -5.04
N VAL A 5 3.20 -4.73 -4.66
CA VAL A 5 2.80 -4.56 -3.26
C VAL A 5 1.44 -5.21 -3.06
N THR A 6 1.39 -6.17 -2.15
CA THR A 6 0.15 -6.83 -1.74
C THR A 6 -0.17 -6.44 -0.30
N VAL A 7 -1.43 -6.06 -0.04
CA VAL A 7 -1.92 -5.70 1.28
C VAL A 7 -3.11 -6.58 1.63
N LEU A 8 -3.02 -7.24 2.78
CA LEU A 8 -4.08 -8.07 3.34
C LEU A 8 -4.74 -7.35 4.51
N ARG A 9 -6.06 -7.40 4.57
CA ARG A 9 -6.88 -6.84 5.64
C ARG A 9 -7.95 -7.83 6.07
N PRO A 10 -8.43 -7.76 7.33
CA PRO A 10 -9.63 -8.49 7.72
C PRO A 10 -10.80 -8.20 6.78
N SER A 11 -11.63 -9.21 6.49
CA SER A 11 -12.87 -9.01 5.75
C SER A 11 -13.78 -8.03 6.50
N GLY A 12 -14.32 -7.04 5.79
CA GLY A 12 -15.14 -5.97 6.37
C GLY A 12 -14.34 -4.84 7.04
N ALA A 13 -13.00 -4.87 7.01
CA ALA A 13 -12.19 -3.76 7.49
C ALA A 13 -12.53 -2.46 6.75
N GLU A 14 -12.83 -1.41 7.54
CA GLU A 14 -13.08 -0.07 7.04
C GLU A 14 -11.78 0.72 6.88
N GLY A 15 -11.89 1.94 6.34
CA GLY A 15 -10.77 2.82 6.07
C GLY A 15 -10.20 2.66 4.67
N THR A 16 -9.77 3.79 4.12
CA THR A 16 -9.17 3.90 2.79
C THR A 16 -7.76 4.48 2.92
N ALA A 17 -6.82 3.94 2.17
CA ALA A 17 -5.46 4.45 2.10
C ALA A 17 -4.96 4.40 0.67
N ASP A 18 -4.14 5.38 0.32
CA ASP A 18 -3.30 5.31 -0.86
C ASP A 18 -2.04 4.51 -0.52
N VAL A 19 -1.65 3.59 -1.40
CA VAL A 19 -0.40 2.83 -1.30
C VAL A 19 0.67 3.62 -2.02
N GLN A 20 1.77 3.89 -1.33
CA GLN A 20 2.84 4.75 -1.81
C GLN A 20 4.19 4.06 -1.71
N LEU A 21 5.05 4.34 -2.68
CA LEU A 21 6.46 3.96 -2.67
C LEU A 21 7.33 5.21 -2.49
N ARG A 22 8.42 5.07 -1.76
CA ARG A 22 9.45 6.12 -1.68
C ARG A 22 10.49 5.89 -2.76
N THR A 23 10.66 6.87 -3.65
CA THR A 23 11.68 6.87 -4.69
C THR A 23 13.07 7.16 -4.11
N ALA A 24 14.12 6.95 -4.91
CA ALA A 24 15.51 7.13 -4.48
C ALA A 24 15.85 8.58 -4.07
N ASP A 25 15.11 9.57 -4.57
CA ASP A 25 15.23 10.98 -4.16
C ASP A 25 14.46 11.31 -2.86
N GLY A 26 13.86 10.31 -2.22
CA GLY A 26 13.09 10.44 -0.99
C GLY A 26 11.65 10.90 -1.18
N THR A 27 11.19 11.15 -2.42
CA THR A 27 9.80 11.54 -2.67
C THR A 27 8.86 10.35 -2.57
N TRP A 28 7.60 10.61 -2.20
CA TRP A 28 6.58 9.57 -2.09
C TRP A 28 5.64 9.64 -3.29
N GLN A 29 5.45 8.52 -3.97
CA GLN A 29 4.55 8.41 -5.11
C GLN A 29 3.46 7.37 -4.86
N THR A 30 2.22 7.74 -5.15
CA THR A 30 1.08 6.81 -5.12
C THR A 30 1.18 5.80 -6.27
N VAL A 31 1.07 4.53 -5.92
CA VAL A 31 1.06 3.40 -6.85
C VAL A 31 -0.30 2.71 -6.93
N GLY A 32 -1.18 2.97 -5.96
CA GLY A 32 -2.57 2.49 -5.98
C GLY A 32 -3.30 2.86 -4.69
N ALA A 33 -4.43 2.23 -4.44
CA ALA A 33 -5.21 2.42 -3.22
C ALA A 33 -5.74 1.08 -2.71
N LEU A 34 -6.01 1.00 -1.41
CA LEU A 34 -6.58 -0.19 -0.81
C LEU A 34 -8.03 -0.41 -1.26
N HIS A 35 -8.35 -1.67 -1.56
CA HIS A 35 -9.68 -2.14 -1.93
C HIS A 35 -9.98 -3.47 -1.24
N GLY A 36 -11.11 -3.55 -0.51
CA GLY A 36 -11.57 -4.78 0.15
C GLY A 36 -10.53 -5.44 1.07
N ALA A 37 -10.67 -6.74 1.28
CA ALA A 37 -9.78 -7.55 2.12
C ALA A 37 -8.41 -7.85 1.47
N TYR A 38 -8.33 -7.77 0.14
CA TYR A 38 -7.14 -8.10 -0.64
C TYR A 38 -6.89 -7.01 -1.69
N THR A 39 -5.69 -6.44 -1.68
CA THR A 39 -5.22 -5.51 -2.70
C THR A 39 -3.86 -5.96 -3.20
N ALA A 40 -3.72 -6.12 -4.52
CA ALA A 40 -2.43 -6.35 -5.17
C ALA A 40 -2.21 -5.28 -6.22
N ILE A 41 -1.06 -4.62 -6.16
CA ILE A 41 -0.66 -3.55 -7.06
C ILE A 41 0.62 -3.99 -7.75
N ASP A 42 0.58 -4.05 -9.09
CA ASP A 42 1.79 -4.13 -9.91
C ASP A 42 2.45 -2.76 -9.92
N THR A 43 3.72 -2.71 -9.52
CA THR A 43 4.51 -1.49 -9.43
C THR A 43 5.47 -1.32 -10.61
N ALA A 44 5.39 -2.18 -11.62
CA ALA A 44 6.19 -2.18 -12.84
C ALA A 44 7.71 -2.14 -12.57
N GLY A 45 8.17 -2.84 -11.52
CA GLY A 45 9.59 -2.94 -11.17
C GLY A 45 10.24 -1.66 -10.64
N ARG A 46 9.47 -0.67 -10.19
CA ARG A 46 9.99 0.62 -9.67
C ARG A 46 11.06 0.43 -8.58
N THR A 47 12.09 1.28 -8.60
CA THR A 47 13.07 1.33 -7.51
C THR A 47 12.48 2.11 -6.35
N ALA A 48 12.37 1.47 -5.19
CA ALA A 48 11.92 2.07 -3.95
C ALA A 48 12.60 1.39 -2.75
N ASP A 49 12.74 2.13 -1.66
CA ASP A 49 13.34 1.66 -0.41
C ASP A 49 12.35 1.60 0.76
N ALA A 50 11.12 2.10 0.57
CA ALA A 50 10.06 2.06 1.56
C ALA A 50 8.67 2.01 0.92
N VAL A 51 7.73 1.40 1.66
CA VAL A 51 6.29 1.38 1.36
C VAL A 51 5.56 2.13 2.46
N ARG A 52 4.53 2.91 2.09
CA ARG A 52 3.64 3.61 3.03
C ARG A 52 2.19 3.39 2.65
N LEU A 53 1.35 3.17 3.66
CA LEU A 53 -0.10 3.27 3.55
C LEU A 53 -0.51 4.64 4.08
N ALA A 54 -0.90 5.55 3.18
CA ALA A 54 -1.33 6.90 3.52
C ALA A 54 -2.85 6.89 3.76
N TRP A 55 -3.25 6.69 5.01
CA TRP A 55 -4.66 6.65 5.40
C TRP A 55 -5.35 7.99 5.19
N ARG A 56 -6.54 7.96 4.59
CA ARG A 56 -7.44 9.10 4.53
C ARG A 56 -8.09 9.32 5.89
N ALA A 57 -8.49 10.56 6.17
CA ALA A 57 -9.20 10.87 7.40
C ALA A 57 -10.49 10.04 7.52
N GLY A 58 -10.72 9.46 8.69
CA GLY A 58 -11.85 8.60 8.97
C GLY A 58 -11.96 8.29 10.47
N ARG A 59 -13.11 7.77 10.91
CA ARG A 59 -13.36 7.42 12.32
C ARG A 59 -12.93 6.00 12.69
N ALA A 60 -12.97 5.08 11.73
CA ALA A 60 -12.54 3.71 11.94
C ALA A 60 -11.01 3.63 12.08
N ALA A 61 -10.53 2.88 13.07
CA ALA A 61 -9.11 2.59 13.22
C ALA A 61 -8.66 1.72 12.03
N PRO A 62 -7.56 2.07 11.35
CA PRO A 62 -7.07 1.26 10.25
C PRO A 62 -6.64 -0.14 10.70
N GLN A 63 -6.97 -1.15 9.89
CA GLN A 63 -6.59 -2.54 10.13
C GLN A 63 -5.80 -3.08 8.94
N VAL A 64 -4.65 -3.68 9.24
CA VAL A 64 -3.77 -4.36 8.27
C VAL A 64 -3.34 -5.67 8.90
N ALA A 65 -3.53 -6.76 8.17
CA ALA A 65 -3.00 -8.06 8.57
C ALA A 65 -1.56 -8.20 8.09
N GLU A 66 -1.29 -7.84 6.83
CA GLU A 66 0.03 -8.01 6.23
C GLU A 66 0.27 -7.02 5.09
N VAL A 67 1.54 -6.66 4.89
CA VAL A 67 2.05 -5.97 3.70
C VAL A 67 3.19 -6.81 3.14
N VAL A 68 3.02 -7.30 1.91
CA VAL A 68 4.02 -8.12 1.21
C VAL A 68 4.59 -7.33 0.04
N VAL A 69 5.92 -7.31 -0.07
CA VAL A 69 6.65 -6.63 -1.15
C VAL A 69 7.25 -7.69 -2.07
N GLY A 70 6.73 -7.78 -3.29
CA GLY A 70 7.22 -8.68 -4.33
C GLY A 70 8.37 -8.07 -5.13
N LYS A 71 9.24 -8.93 -5.67
CA LYS A 71 10.31 -8.52 -6.60
C LYS A 71 9.80 -8.36 -8.01
#